data_AF-A0A348YCJ2-F1
#
_entry.id   AF-A0A348YCJ2-F1
#
_cell.length_a   1.000
_cell.length_b   1.000
_cell.length_c   1.000
_cell.angle_alpha   90.00
_cell.angle_beta   90.00
_cell.angle_gamma   90.00
#
_symmetry.space_group_name_H-M   'P 1'
#
loop_
_entity.id
_entity.type
_entity.pdbx_description
1 polymer ?
#
loop_
_entity_poly.entity_id
_entity_poly.type
_entity_poly.pdbx_seq_one_letter_code
_entity_poly.pdbx_strand_id
1 'polypeptide(L)'
;MLLTLFSTFGSEALSTSAILGYGLFLIAVVAIAVSSQRWLLWYLFGGMGYWLAVEMIHSLLTHWFVWSEWHNYVVAMGISWLPLGAWVLYRALRYEDVSRSMIQEREL
;
A
#
# COMPACT_ATOMS: atom_id res chain seq x y z
N MET A 1 14.49 13.96 -3.68
CA MET A 1 13.60 13.40 -2.64
C MET A 1 13.58 11.87 -2.61
N LEU A 2 13.97 11.16 -3.67
CA LEU A 2 14.29 9.71 -3.59
C LEU A 2 15.48 9.45 -2.64
N LEU A 3 16.47 10.35 -2.65
CA LEU A 3 17.62 10.35 -1.74
C LEU A 3 17.27 10.48 -0.25
N THR A 4 16.16 11.13 0.11
CA THR A 4 15.78 11.31 1.53
C THR A 4 15.11 10.07 2.12
N LEU A 5 14.37 9.30 1.31
CA LEU A 5 13.84 8.00 1.73
C LEU A 5 14.97 6.98 1.98
N PHE A 6 16.05 7.02 1.20
CA PHE A 6 17.26 6.24 1.46
C PHE A 6 18.16 6.84 2.56
N SER A 7 18.06 8.14 2.81
CA SER A 7 18.88 8.84 3.81
C SER A 7 18.48 8.50 5.25
N THR A 8 17.20 8.23 5.54
CA THR A 8 16.76 7.75 6.86
C THR A 8 17.22 6.32 7.13
N PHE A 9 17.40 5.50 6.08
CA PHE A 9 18.13 4.24 6.23
C PHE A 9 19.63 4.47 6.48
N GLY A 10 20.22 5.58 6.04
CA GLY A 10 21.68 5.80 6.09
C GLY A 10 22.26 6.12 7.46
N SER A 11 21.54 6.81 8.34
CA SER A 11 22.10 7.31 9.61
C SER A 11 21.91 6.37 10.81
N GLU A 12 20.92 5.47 10.79
CA GLU A 12 20.68 4.47 11.86
C GLU A 12 20.98 3.02 11.46
N ALA A 13 21.18 2.71 10.17
CA ALA A 13 21.37 1.33 9.69
C ALA A 13 22.64 0.64 10.17
N LEU A 14 23.60 1.36 10.73
CA LEU A 14 24.84 0.81 11.30
C LEU A 14 24.75 0.58 12.82
N SER A 15 23.58 0.76 13.44
CA SER A 15 23.38 0.31 14.82
C SER A 15 23.31 -1.22 14.87
N THR A 16 23.94 -1.83 15.87
CA THR A 16 23.94 -3.30 16.07
C THR A 16 22.51 -3.86 16.12
N SER A 17 21.57 -3.10 16.70
CA SER A 17 20.15 -3.45 16.74
C SER A 17 19.50 -3.45 15.36
N ALA A 18 19.79 -2.46 14.51
CA ALA A 18 19.26 -2.43 13.14
C ALA A 18 19.80 -3.60 12.31
N ILE A 19 21.10 -3.90 12.41
CA ILE A 19 21.73 -5.04 11.72
C ILE A 19 21.05 -6.36 12.13
N LEU A 20 20.83 -6.57 13.44
CA LEU A 20 20.12 -7.75 13.93
C LEU A 20 18.65 -7.79 13.44
N GLY A 21 17.96 -6.65 13.45
CA GLY A 21 16.59 -6.54 12.97
C GLY A 21 16.46 -6.90 11.48
N TYR A 22 17.28 -6.29 10.63
CA TYR A 22 17.31 -6.59 9.19
C TYR A 22 17.77 -8.02 8.90
N GLY A 23 18.74 -8.54 9.66
CA GLY A 23 19.20 -9.92 9.54
C GLY A 23 18.10 -10.93 9.88
N LEU A 24 17.40 -10.75 11.00
CA LEU A 24 16.26 -11.59 11.37
C LEU A 24 15.13 -11.48 10.36
N PHE A 25 14.85 -10.29 9.84
CA PHE A 25 13.86 -10.10 8.78
C PHE A 25 14.23 -10.87 7.51
N LEU A 26 15.47 -10.78 7.04
CA LEU A 26 15.94 -11.55 5.88
C LEU A 26 15.86 -13.06 6.10
N ILE A 27 16.27 -13.54 7.27
CA ILE A 27 16.17 -14.97 7.63
C ILE A 27 14.70 -15.41 7.61
N ALA A 28 13.79 -14.60 8.17
CA ALA A 28 12.35 -14.89 8.16
C ALA A 28 11.81 -14.94 6.71
N VAL A 29 12.18 -13.99 5.85
CA VAL A 29 11.78 -13.99 4.43
C VAL A 29 12.26 -15.26 3.74
N VAL A 30 13.53 -15.65 3.92
CA VAL A 30 14.09 -16.87 3.34
C VAL A 30 13.40 -18.12 3.89
N ALA A 31 13.14 -18.17 5.20
CA ALA A 31 12.44 -19.28 5.84
C ALA A 31 11.01 -19.45 5.29
N ILE A 32 10.28 -18.34 5.13
CA ILE A 32 8.93 -18.36 4.54
C ILE A 32 8.98 -18.76 3.05
N ALA A 33 10.00 -18.31 2.30
CA ALA A 33 10.18 -18.68 0.90
C ALA A 33 10.38 -20.18 0.69
N VAL A 34 11.10 -20.84 1.61
CA VAL A 34 11.35 -22.28 1.54
C VAL A 34 10.18 -23.08 2.14
N SER A 35 9.40 -22.49 3.04
CA SER A 35 8.22 -23.10 3.67
C SER A 35 7.07 -23.34 2.68
N SER A 36 6.12 -24.18 3.07
CA SER A 36 4.82 -24.35 2.39
C SER A 36 3.96 -23.08 2.43
N GLN A 37 4.28 -22.17 3.36
CA GLN A 37 3.58 -20.91 3.60
C GLN A 37 4.01 -19.74 2.69
N ARG A 38 4.51 -20.02 1.48
CA ARG A 38 4.99 -18.99 0.52
C ARG A 38 3.96 -17.92 0.22
N TRP A 39 2.68 -18.27 0.34
CA TRP A 39 1.58 -17.33 0.15
C TRP A 39 1.68 -16.11 1.08
N LEU A 40 2.28 -16.25 2.28
CA LEU A 40 2.54 -15.12 3.18
C LEU A 40 3.51 -14.09 2.59
N LEU A 41 4.41 -14.48 1.68
CA LEU A 41 5.28 -13.52 1.00
C LEU A 41 4.49 -12.56 0.12
N TRP A 42 3.42 -13.03 -0.53
CA TRP A 42 2.55 -12.13 -1.31
C TRP A 42 1.88 -11.10 -0.43
N TYR A 43 1.46 -11.47 0.79
CA TYR A 43 0.92 -10.53 1.76
C TYR A 43 2.00 -9.57 2.29
N LEU A 44 3.21 -10.07 2.56
CA LEU A 44 4.33 -9.24 3.01
C LEU A 44 4.72 -8.21 1.95
N PHE A 45 5.00 -8.65 0.72
CA PHE A 45 5.36 -7.77 -0.39
C PHE A 45 4.20 -6.86 -0.80
N GLY A 46 2.95 -7.35 -0.73
CA GLY A 46 1.77 -6.52 -0.94
C GLY A 46 1.66 -5.40 0.10
N GLY A 47 1.90 -5.72 1.38
CA GLY A 47 1.95 -4.73 2.45
C GLY A 47 3.08 -3.71 2.28
N MET A 48 4.28 -4.17 1.88
CA MET A 48 5.40 -3.28 1.56
C MET A 48 5.09 -2.37 0.37
N GLY A 49 4.46 -2.89 -0.68
CA GLY A 49 4.05 -2.12 -1.84
C GLY A 49 2.99 -1.07 -1.49
N TYR A 50 2.00 -1.45 -0.68
CA TYR A 50 1.00 -0.51 -0.14
C TYR A 50 1.65 0.59 0.70
N TRP A 51 2.54 0.22 1.62
CA TRP A 51 3.25 1.18 2.45
C TRP A 51 4.07 2.15 1.60
N LEU A 52 4.78 1.66 0.58
CA LEU A 52 5.56 2.50 -0.33
C LEU A 52 4.67 3.46 -1.14
N ALA A 53 3.49 3.01 -1.57
CA ALA A 53 2.51 3.88 -2.23
C ALA A 53 2.01 5.01 -1.29
N VAL A 54 1.70 4.68 -0.03
CA VAL A 54 1.32 5.68 0.98
C VAL A 54 2.46 6.66 1.22
N GLU A 55 3.70 6.18 1.36
CA GLU A 55 4.87 7.02 1.59
C GLU A 55 5.14 7.96 0.40
N MET A 56 4.93 7.48 -0.83
CA MET A 56 5.04 8.32 -2.02
C MET A 56 3.99 9.44 -2.02
N ILE A 57 2.74 9.14 -1.66
CA ILE A 57 1.68 10.15 -1.53
C ILE A 57 2.00 11.13 -0.40
N HIS A 58 2.47 10.63 0.75
CA HIS A 58 2.90 11.44 1.88
C HIS A 58 4.03 12.40 1.50
N SER A 59 5.04 11.92 0.76
CA SER A 59 6.15 12.72 0.24
C SER A 59 5.67 13.82 -0.73
N LEU A 60 4.68 13.50 -1.58
CA LEU A 60 4.06 14.48 -2.46
C LEU A 60 3.28 15.55 -1.66
N LEU A 61 2.48 15.13 -0.68
CA LEU A 61 1.69 16.05 0.16
C LEU A 61 2.58 16.98 0.98
N THR A 62 3.64 16.46 1.60
CA THR A 62 4.60 17.26 2.38
C THR A 62 5.36 18.28 1.53
N HIS A 63 5.55 17.99 0.23
CA HIS A 63 6.17 18.95 -0.69
C HIS A 63 5.22 20.10 -1.08
N TRP A 64 3.91 19.84 -1.18
CA TRP A 64 2.93 20.80 -1.67
C TRP A 64 2.22 21.56 -0.55
N PHE A 65 2.08 20.95 0.63
CA PHE A 65 1.32 21.47 1.76
C PHE A 65 2.18 21.56 3.02
N VAL A 66 2.21 22.74 3.63
CA VAL A 66 2.82 22.97 4.95
C VAL A 66 1.81 22.60 6.04
N TRP A 67 1.45 21.32 6.10
CA TRP A 67 0.63 20.76 7.17
C TRP A 67 1.52 20.01 8.17
N SER A 68 0.98 19.80 9.37
CA SER A 68 1.61 18.93 10.37
C SER A 68 1.81 17.53 9.78
N GLU A 69 2.96 16.92 10.06
CA GLU A 69 3.37 15.61 9.55
C GLU A 69 2.30 14.53 9.77
N TRP A 70 1.65 14.55 10.93
CA TRP A 70 0.55 13.63 11.25
C TRP A 70 -0.65 13.79 10.31
N HIS A 71 -1.02 15.03 9.98
CA HIS A 71 -2.15 15.31 9.09
C HIS A 71 -1.85 14.86 7.66
N ASN A 72 -0.63 15.09 7.18
CA ASN A 72 -0.19 14.62 5.87
C ASN A 72 -0.24 13.09 5.77
N TYR A 73 0.12 12.38 6.84
CA TYR A 73 0.09 10.92 6.86
C TYR A 73 -1.35 10.36 6.84
N VAL A 74 -2.26 10.96 7.63
CA VAL A 74 -3.69 10.58 7.62
C VAL A 74 -4.31 10.80 6.24
N VAL A 75 -3.98 11.92 5.59
CA VAL A 75 -4.48 12.25 4.25
C VAL A 75 -3.88 11.30 3.21
N ALA A 76 -2.59 10.95 3.32
CA ALA A 76 -1.96 9.96 2.45
C ALA A 76 -2.63 8.58 2.54
N MET A 77 -2.98 8.13 3.76
CA MET A 77 -3.79 6.93 3.95
C MET A 77 -5.20 7.07 3.35
N GLY A 78 -5.86 8.23 3.50
CA GLY A 78 -7.17 8.44 2.89
C GLY A 78 -7.14 8.36 1.36
N ILE A 79 -6.11 8.96 0.75
CA ILE A 79 -5.93 8.96 -0.70
C ILE A 79 -5.63 7.55 -1.23
N SER A 80 -4.85 6.74 -0.49
CA SER A 80 -4.53 5.37 -0.93
C SER A 80 -5.76 4.45 -1.00
N TRP A 81 -6.87 4.82 -0.34
CA TRP A 81 -8.13 4.09 -0.38
C TRP A 81 -9.04 4.54 -1.53
N LEU A 82 -8.76 5.68 -2.18
CA LEU A 82 -9.57 6.17 -3.30
C LEU A 82 -9.66 5.18 -4.47
N PRO A 83 -8.58 4.47 -4.89
CA PRO A 83 -8.69 3.45 -5.93
C PRO A 83 -9.66 2.32 -5.55
N LEU A 84 -9.67 1.90 -4.28
CA LEU A 84 -10.60 0.90 -3.77
C LEU A 84 -12.03 1.44 -3.75
N GLY A 85 -12.23 2.66 -3.25
CA GLY A 85 -13.54 3.33 -3.27
C GLY A 85 -14.09 3.48 -4.69
N ALA A 86 -13.25 3.89 -5.63
CA ALA A 86 -13.59 4.01 -7.05
C ALA A 86 -13.94 2.66 -7.67
N TRP A 87 -13.19 1.60 -7.34
CA TRP A 87 -13.48 0.24 -7.83
C TRP A 87 -14.82 -0.29 -7.29
N VAL A 88 -15.09 -0.09 -6.00
CA VAL A 88 -16.37 -0.46 -5.37
C VAL A 88 -17.52 0.32 -6.00
N LEU A 89 -17.35 1.63 -6.20
CA LEU A 89 -18.37 2.48 -6.83
C LEU A 89 -18.63 2.06 -8.28
N TYR A 90 -17.57 1.81 -9.06
CA TYR A 90 -17.69 1.29 -10.42
C TYR A 90 -18.45 -0.03 -10.47
N ARG A 91 -18.16 -0.95 -9.55
CA ARG A 91 -18.89 -2.22 -9.43
C ARG A 91 -20.35 -2.00 -9.09
N ALA A 92 -20.66 -1.14 -8.12
CA ALA A 92 -22.03 -0.84 -7.71
C ALA A 92 -22.87 -0.31 -8.89
N LEU A 93 -22.35 0.69 -9.61
CA LEU A 93 -23.02 1.27 -10.78
C LEU A 93 -23.23 0.24 -11.90
N ARG A 94 -22.24 -0.62 -12.16
CA ARG A 94 -22.36 -1.67 -13.19
C ARG A 94 -23.45 -2.71 -12.89
N TYR A 95 -23.70 -3.02 -11.62
CA TYR A 95 -24.78 -3.95 -11.27
C TYR A 95 -26.17 -3.38 -11.56
N GLU A 96 -26.34 -2.06 -11.39
CA GLU A 96 -27.59 -1.38 -11.74
C GLU A 96 -27.85 -1.44 -13.25
N ASP A 97 -26.82 -1.21 -14.08
CA ASP A 97 -26.95 -1.26 -15.54
C ASP A 97 -27.29 -2.67 -16.07
N VAL A 98 -26.61 -3.71 -15.56
CA VAL A 98 -26.86 -5.11 -15.96
C VAL A 98 -28.27 -5.57 -15.53
N SER A 99 -28.76 -5.08 -14.39
CA SER A 99 -30.10 -5.43 -13.91
C SER A 99 -31.19 -4.90 -14.85
N ARG A 100 -31.04 -3.68 -15.38
CA ARG A 100 -32.01 -3.10 -16.32
C ARG A 100 -31.97 -3.78 -17.69
N SER A 101 -30.79 -4.10 -18.22
CA SER A 101 -30.69 -4.78 -19.51
C SER A 101 -31.33 -6.18 -19.47
N MET A 102 -31.22 -6.89 -18.35
CA MET A 102 -31.86 -8.20 -18.17
C MET A 102 -33.37 -8.15 -17.97
N ILE A 103 -33.91 -7.05 -17.43
CA ILE A 103 -35.37 -6.84 -17.35
C ILE A 103 -35.92 -6.57 -18.74
N GLN A 104 -35.25 -5.73 -19.52
CA GLN A 104 -35.69 -5.35 -20.87
C GLN A 104 -35.62 -6.51 -21.87
N GLU A 105 -34.68 -7.44 -21.71
CA GLU A 105 -34.58 -8.66 -22.52
C GLU A 105 -35.65 -9.72 -22.16
N ARG A 106 -36.26 -9.66 -20.97
CA ARG A 106 -37.42 -10.50 -20.59
C ARG A 106 -38.76 -9.94 -21.06
N GLU A 107 -38.81 -8.67 -21.44
CA GLU A 107 -40.02 -7.99 -21.91
C GLU A 107 -40.18 -8.02 -23.44
N LEU A 108 -39.17 -8.50 -24.17
CA LEU A 108 -39.18 -8.77 -25.61
C LEU A 108 -39.45 -10.26 -25.90
#